data_AF-A0AAQ0QIP8-F1
#
_entry.id   AF-A0AAQ0QIP8-F1
#
_cell.length_a   1.000
_cell.length_b   1.000
_cell.length_c   1.000
_cell.angle_alpha   90.00
_cell.angle_beta   90.00
_cell.angle_gamma   90.00
#
_symmetry.space_group_name_H-M   'P 1'
#
loop_
_entity.id
_entity.type
_entity.pdbx_description
1 polymer ?
#
loop_
_entity_poly.entity_id
_entity_poly.type
_entity_poly.pdbx_seq_one_letter_code
_entity_poly.pdbx_strand_id
1 'polypeptide(L)'
;MTITPDDILKYCLDNFEGLVEVNSWGERGVFYNPGGVLKRGVYVLTIKEKDGDNDRASRLDRESVWRVNIGVRKQTFCTLFAELPQRPSKGCIVDMPYDFTAMDVIMPHPVYAWMGWICALTPSETTFESLKPYVLESYEYAKEKFCKKMGGTVNQLSENSDRTSAIRESIKRYNDIIESNEPFCMKDEAWYMMGLAYQELSDFKKAFNCFKKAAAMNYDEAFVKMGDAYMNGLGVKQNPAMAFRWYRKGADMGEINATLKLADCYKHGTGCKADYSKAMEQYLYLAERTGRYWQKYADGIGTALYEIGNMYLFGSGVPIDLKKAAKYFRLAAKKGNRNAESALKNEIFKTLE
;
A
#
# COMPACT_ATOMS: atom_id res chain seq x y z
N MET A 1 4.93 29.60 -27.96
CA MET A 1 6.17 29.16 -28.63
C MET A 1 6.17 27.64 -28.67
N THR A 2 6.96 26.98 -29.52
CA THR A 2 7.11 25.51 -29.41
C THR A 2 7.92 25.21 -28.16
N ILE A 3 7.27 24.66 -27.14
CA ILE A 3 7.96 24.23 -25.92
C ILE A 3 8.93 23.09 -26.26
N THR A 4 10.15 23.17 -25.75
CA THR A 4 11.20 22.18 -25.98
C THR A 4 11.36 21.25 -24.77
N PRO A 5 12.03 20.09 -24.93
CA PRO A 5 12.45 19.28 -23.79
C PRO A 5 13.20 20.07 -22.71
N ASP A 6 14.09 20.99 -23.13
CA ASP A 6 14.88 21.81 -22.22
C ASP A 6 14.02 22.78 -21.41
N ASP A 7 12.99 23.37 -22.02
CA ASP A 7 12.05 24.25 -21.33
C ASP A 7 11.29 23.51 -20.23
N ILE A 8 10.88 22.26 -20.49
CA ILE A 8 10.17 21.41 -19.53
C ILE A 8 11.07 21.03 -18.35
N LEU A 9 12.30 20.58 -18.63
CA LEU A 9 13.26 20.22 -17.59
C LEU A 9 13.64 21.45 -16.76
N LYS A 10 13.88 22.59 -17.41
CA LYS A 10 14.15 23.87 -16.77
C LYS A 10 13.01 24.31 -15.87
N TYR A 11 11.76 24.24 -16.34
CA TYR A 11 10.59 24.51 -15.51
C TYR A 11 10.61 23.68 -14.23
N CYS A 12 10.88 22.37 -14.33
CA CYS A 12 10.92 21.50 -13.16
C CYS A 12 12.04 21.90 -12.18
N LEU A 13 13.26 22.13 -12.69
CA LEU A 13 14.42 22.51 -11.87
C LEU A 13 14.25 23.88 -11.21
N ASP A 14 13.60 24.83 -11.88
CA ASP A 14 13.39 26.19 -11.36
C ASP A 14 12.25 26.25 -10.32
N ASN A 15 11.30 25.30 -10.34
CA ASN A 15 10.09 25.34 -9.49
C ASN A 15 10.05 24.30 -8.36
N PHE A 16 10.90 23.28 -8.38
CA PHE A 16 10.88 22.19 -7.40
C PHE A 16 12.25 21.92 -6.80
N GLU A 17 12.35 22.07 -5.48
CA GLU A 17 13.61 21.87 -4.76
C GLU A 17 14.02 20.38 -4.67
N GLY A 18 15.32 20.14 -4.66
CA GLY A 18 15.90 18.81 -4.50
C GLY A 18 15.83 17.93 -5.76
N LEU A 19 15.44 18.49 -6.91
CA LEU A 19 15.53 17.83 -8.20
C LEU A 19 16.96 17.86 -8.75
N VAL A 20 17.34 16.77 -9.41
CA VAL A 20 18.57 16.67 -10.20
C VAL A 20 18.21 16.20 -11.60
N GLU A 21 18.86 16.78 -12.61
CA GLU A 21 18.79 16.26 -13.97
C GLU A 21 19.64 14.99 -14.08
N VAL A 22 19.08 13.96 -14.68
CA VAL A 22 19.76 12.69 -14.96
C VAL A 22 19.61 12.40 -16.44
N ASN A 23 20.74 12.09 -17.08
CA ASN A 23 20.79 11.61 -18.45
C ASN A 23 21.31 10.17 -18.45
N SER A 24 20.49 9.22 -18.93
CA SER A 24 20.87 7.82 -18.99
C SER A 24 20.11 7.07 -20.08
N TRP A 25 20.82 6.28 -20.88
CA TRP A 25 20.23 5.38 -21.88
C TRP A 25 19.29 6.07 -22.89
N GLY A 26 19.60 7.31 -23.30
CA GLY A 26 18.78 8.07 -24.26
C GLY A 26 17.51 8.69 -23.66
N GLU A 27 17.37 8.65 -22.34
CA GLU A 27 16.29 9.30 -21.59
C GLU A 27 16.90 10.40 -20.71
N ARG A 28 16.33 11.61 -20.80
CA ARG A 28 16.64 12.74 -19.93
C ARG A 28 15.50 12.91 -18.96
N GLY A 29 15.77 13.26 -17.70
CA GLY A 29 14.68 13.46 -16.76
C GLY A 29 15.12 14.15 -15.50
N VAL A 30 14.13 14.59 -14.74
CA VAL A 30 14.33 15.15 -13.41
C VAL A 30 13.94 14.12 -12.36
N PHE A 31 14.83 13.96 -11.38
CA PHE A 31 14.69 12.99 -10.30
C PHE A 31 14.79 13.71 -8.97
N TYR A 32 13.92 13.39 -8.03
CA TYR A 32 14.05 13.86 -6.65
C TYR A 32 15.19 13.11 -5.95
N ASN A 33 16.24 13.86 -5.59
CA ASN A 33 17.45 13.35 -4.96
C ASN A 33 18.15 14.44 -4.14
N PRO A 34 17.51 14.98 -3.10
CA PRO A 34 18.12 16.03 -2.28
C PRO A 34 19.44 15.52 -1.70
N GLY A 35 20.51 16.32 -1.84
CA GLY A 35 21.85 15.97 -1.37
C GLY A 35 22.52 14.81 -2.11
N GLY A 36 21.95 14.32 -3.23
CA GLY A 36 22.58 13.29 -4.07
C GLY A 36 22.69 11.90 -3.40
N VAL A 37 21.86 11.61 -2.39
CA VAL A 37 22.02 10.44 -1.52
C VAL A 37 21.75 9.11 -2.25
N LEU A 38 20.81 9.09 -3.20
CA LEU A 38 20.56 7.91 -4.03
C LEU A 38 21.41 7.98 -5.30
N LYS A 39 21.85 6.82 -5.81
CA LYS A 39 22.63 6.72 -7.08
C LYS A 39 21.98 7.44 -8.27
N ARG A 40 20.65 7.50 -8.33
CA ARG A 40 19.88 8.13 -9.42
C ARG A 40 18.70 9.01 -8.95
N GLY A 41 18.32 8.97 -7.66
CA GLY A 41 17.08 9.59 -7.20
C GLY A 41 15.80 8.79 -7.48
N VAL A 42 14.65 9.44 -7.26
CA VAL A 42 13.32 8.93 -7.59
C VAL A 42 12.74 9.75 -8.75
N TYR A 43 12.24 9.07 -9.78
CA TYR A 43 11.71 9.71 -10.98
C TYR A 43 10.56 10.69 -10.66
N VAL A 44 10.59 11.86 -11.31
CA VAL A 44 9.49 12.84 -11.29
C VAL A 44 8.93 12.99 -12.70
N LEU A 45 9.80 13.27 -13.66
CA LEU A 45 9.42 13.42 -15.06
C LEU A 45 10.57 12.95 -15.91
N THR A 46 10.27 12.25 -17.00
CA THR A 46 11.27 11.87 -17.99
C THR A 46 10.83 12.26 -19.39
N ILE A 47 11.81 12.58 -20.21
CA ILE A 47 11.69 12.95 -21.61
C ILE A 47 12.51 11.96 -22.42
N LYS A 48 11.85 11.39 -23.42
CA LYS A 48 12.40 10.36 -24.26
C LYS A 48 12.29 10.76 -25.73
N GLU A 49 13.44 10.92 -26.37
CA GLU A 49 13.52 11.27 -27.80
C GLU A 49 13.56 10.03 -28.70
N LYS A 50 13.89 8.85 -28.15
CA LYS A 50 13.91 7.57 -28.86
C LYS A 50 13.43 6.45 -27.96
N ASP A 51 12.59 5.54 -28.46
CA ASP A 51 12.17 4.35 -27.71
C ASP A 51 13.38 3.45 -27.40
N GLY A 52 13.36 2.80 -26.24
CA GLY A 52 14.33 1.76 -25.86
C GLY A 52 13.74 0.36 -26.06
N ASP A 53 14.51 -0.67 -25.69
CA ASP A 53 14.09 -2.07 -25.87
C ASP A 53 12.75 -2.42 -25.18
N ASN A 54 12.44 -1.75 -24.07
CA ASN A 54 11.25 -2.02 -23.26
C ASN A 54 9.96 -1.38 -23.82
N ASP A 55 10.07 -0.36 -24.67
CA ASP A 55 8.96 0.38 -25.25
C ASP A 55 8.98 0.46 -26.77
N ARG A 56 9.90 -0.25 -27.42
CA ARG A 56 9.94 -0.46 -28.87
C ARG A 56 8.60 -0.93 -29.47
N ALA A 57 7.80 -1.64 -28.68
CA ALA A 57 6.48 -2.11 -29.08
C ALA A 57 5.45 -0.98 -29.27
N SER A 58 5.70 0.19 -28.69
CA SER A 58 4.85 1.38 -28.85
C SER A 58 4.97 2.03 -30.23
N ARG A 59 6.05 1.72 -30.97
CA ARG A 59 6.34 2.26 -32.32
C ARG A 59 6.33 3.80 -32.37
N LEU A 60 6.77 4.43 -31.29
CA LEU A 60 6.74 5.90 -31.15
C LEU A 60 8.05 6.57 -31.56
N ASP A 61 9.12 5.80 -31.75
CA ASP A 61 10.39 6.26 -32.34
C ASP A 61 10.18 6.78 -33.76
N ARG A 62 9.99 8.10 -33.88
CA ARG A 62 9.71 8.84 -35.11
C ARG A 62 10.58 10.10 -35.13
N GLU A 63 10.96 10.54 -36.33
CA GLU A 63 11.73 11.78 -36.49
C GLU A 63 10.99 12.97 -35.87
N SER A 64 11.70 13.77 -35.08
CA SER A 64 11.17 14.97 -34.39
C SER A 64 10.03 14.72 -33.38
N VAL A 65 9.77 13.47 -33.00
CA VAL A 65 8.80 13.13 -31.94
C VAL A 65 9.53 12.76 -30.67
N TRP A 66 9.16 13.41 -29.57
CA TRP A 66 9.67 13.09 -28.24
C TRP A 66 8.52 12.97 -27.26
N ARG A 67 8.71 12.24 -26.17
CA ARG A 67 7.65 11.89 -25.22
C ARG A 67 8.00 12.36 -23.82
N VAL A 68 7.09 13.11 -23.20
CA VAL A 68 7.11 13.37 -21.76
C VAL A 68 6.39 12.23 -21.05
N ASN A 69 6.98 11.69 -19.99
CA ASN A 69 6.42 10.64 -19.17
C ASN A 69 6.32 11.11 -17.71
N ILE A 70 5.15 10.90 -17.11
CA ILE A 70 4.87 11.30 -15.72
C ILE A 70 4.18 10.12 -15.01
N GLY A 71 4.67 9.75 -13.84
CA GLY A 71 4.03 8.76 -12.98
C GLY A 71 3.06 9.44 -12.02
N VAL A 72 1.76 9.22 -12.19
CA VAL A 72 0.72 9.77 -11.29
C VAL A 72 0.22 8.68 -10.32
N ARG A 73 -0.53 9.09 -9.30
CA ARG A 73 -1.17 8.17 -8.36
C ARG A 73 -2.29 7.43 -9.09
N LYS A 74 -2.60 6.23 -8.59
CA LYS A 74 -3.69 5.40 -9.10
C LYS A 74 -5.01 6.16 -9.20
N GLN A 75 -5.35 6.96 -8.19
CA GLN A 75 -6.60 7.73 -8.18
C GLN A 75 -6.65 8.73 -9.33
N THR A 76 -5.60 9.53 -9.53
CA THR A 76 -5.48 10.49 -10.63
C THR A 76 -5.57 9.80 -11.99
N PHE A 77 -4.86 8.68 -12.15
CA PHE A 77 -4.93 7.90 -13.39
C PHE A 77 -6.36 7.42 -13.69
N CYS A 78 -7.05 6.85 -12.70
CA CYS A 78 -8.43 6.40 -12.85
C CYS A 78 -9.41 7.56 -13.12
N THR A 79 -9.18 8.75 -12.56
CA THR A 79 -9.99 9.93 -12.88
C THR A 79 -9.84 10.34 -14.35
N LEU A 80 -8.63 10.22 -14.91
CA LEU A 80 -8.37 10.57 -16.31
C LEU A 80 -8.88 9.50 -17.30
N PHE A 81 -8.75 8.22 -16.96
CA PHE A 81 -8.88 7.12 -17.92
C PHE A 81 -9.75 5.95 -17.43
N ALA A 82 -10.61 6.19 -16.43
CA ALA A 82 -11.48 5.24 -15.74
C ALA A 82 -10.77 4.16 -14.89
N GLU A 83 -9.90 3.33 -15.47
CA GLU A 83 -9.24 2.25 -14.76
C GLU A 83 -7.79 2.00 -15.20
N LEU A 84 -7.01 1.35 -14.33
CA LEU A 84 -5.67 0.89 -14.68
C LEU A 84 -5.78 -0.36 -15.57
N PRO A 85 -5.10 -0.39 -16.74
CA PRO A 85 -5.07 -1.57 -17.58
C PRO A 85 -4.27 -2.70 -16.91
N GLN A 86 -4.44 -3.92 -17.40
CA GLN A 86 -3.55 -5.02 -17.03
C GLN A 86 -2.14 -4.78 -17.55
N ARG A 87 -1.15 -5.31 -16.83
CA ARG A 87 0.24 -5.31 -17.30
C ARG A 87 0.32 -6.08 -18.63
N PRO A 88 0.86 -5.47 -19.70
CA PRO A 88 1.00 -6.15 -20.97
C PRO A 88 2.13 -7.19 -20.91
N SER A 89 2.05 -8.18 -21.79
CA SER A 89 3.14 -9.13 -22.03
C SER A 89 4.44 -8.39 -22.41
N LYS A 90 5.60 -9.00 -22.13
CA LYS A 90 6.90 -8.40 -22.48
C LYS A 90 6.94 -8.08 -23.98
N GLY A 91 7.25 -6.82 -24.31
CA GLY A 91 7.28 -6.35 -25.70
C GLY A 91 5.90 -6.09 -26.30
N CYS A 92 4.85 -5.93 -25.49
CA CYS A 92 3.50 -5.50 -25.91
C CYS A 92 3.12 -4.17 -25.26
N ILE A 93 2.10 -3.51 -25.81
CA ILE A 93 1.45 -2.33 -25.23
C ILE A 93 0.21 -2.73 -24.42
N VAL A 94 -0.27 -1.83 -23.56
CA VAL A 94 -1.50 -2.01 -22.79
C VAL A 94 -2.71 -2.11 -23.70
N ASP A 95 -3.69 -2.91 -23.28
CA ASP A 95 -4.99 -2.98 -23.93
C ASP A 95 -5.86 -1.83 -23.41
N MET A 96 -5.84 -0.69 -24.12
CA MET A 96 -6.70 0.45 -23.87
C MET A 96 -7.14 1.08 -25.21
N PRO A 97 -8.36 1.63 -25.29
CA PRO A 97 -8.92 2.18 -26.53
C PRO A 97 -8.38 3.59 -26.83
N TYR A 98 -7.06 3.74 -26.96
CA TYR A 98 -6.38 5.01 -27.23
C TYR A 98 -5.49 4.91 -28.47
N ASP A 99 -5.46 5.98 -29.26
CA ASP A 99 -4.43 6.17 -30.28
C ASP A 99 -3.14 6.65 -29.61
N PHE A 100 -2.25 5.70 -29.31
CA PHE A 100 -0.96 6.01 -28.68
C PHE A 100 0.00 6.80 -29.58
N THR A 101 -0.33 7.01 -30.85
CA THR A 101 0.47 7.82 -31.78
C THR A 101 0.05 9.29 -31.82
N ALA A 102 -1.06 9.63 -31.13
CA ALA A 102 -1.60 10.98 -31.06
C ALA A 102 -0.58 11.99 -30.51
N MET A 103 -0.46 13.10 -31.21
CA MET A 103 0.42 14.22 -30.85
C MET A 103 -0.33 15.23 -30.00
N ASP A 104 0.38 15.91 -29.10
CA ASP A 104 -0.16 17.03 -28.33
C ASP A 104 -1.42 16.72 -27.50
N VAL A 105 -1.49 15.50 -26.95
CA VAL A 105 -2.59 15.04 -26.10
C VAL A 105 -2.03 14.31 -24.88
N ILE A 106 -2.66 14.51 -23.72
CA ILE A 106 -2.39 13.73 -22.51
C ILE A 106 -3.11 12.39 -22.62
N MET A 107 -2.34 11.30 -22.57
CA MET A 107 -2.88 9.94 -22.73
C MET A 107 -2.20 8.94 -21.79
N PRO A 108 -2.77 7.72 -21.63
CA PRO A 108 -2.09 6.65 -20.92
C PRO A 108 -0.75 6.31 -21.57
N HIS A 109 0.26 5.98 -20.77
CA HIS A 109 1.52 5.50 -21.32
C HIS A 109 1.34 4.13 -21.99
N PRO A 110 1.76 3.92 -23.26
CA PRO A 110 1.48 2.69 -24.02
C PRO A 110 2.02 1.40 -23.38
N VAL A 111 3.11 1.46 -22.63
CA VAL A 111 3.65 0.29 -21.90
C VAL A 111 3.40 0.33 -20.39
N TYR A 112 3.47 1.50 -19.76
CA TYR A 112 3.50 1.65 -18.30
C TYR A 112 2.20 2.20 -17.68
N ALA A 113 1.11 2.33 -18.45
CA ALA A 113 -0.18 2.76 -17.92
C ALA A 113 -0.68 1.89 -16.76
N TRP A 114 -0.38 0.58 -16.74
CA TRP A 114 -0.73 -0.32 -15.63
C TRP A 114 -0.06 0.05 -14.28
N MET A 115 1.00 0.88 -14.32
CA MET A 115 1.68 1.44 -13.16
C MET A 115 1.25 2.89 -12.86
N GLY A 116 0.26 3.43 -13.57
CA GLY A 116 -0.20 4.81 -13.41
C GLY A 116 0.63 5.84 -14.19
N TRP A 117 1.33 5.44 -15.26
CA TRP A 117 2.08 6.39 -16.08
C TRP A 117 1.22 6.99 -17.18
N ILE A 118 1.36 8.30 -17.36
CA ILE A 118 0.77 9.08 -18.44
C ILE A 118 1.87 9.63 -19.34
N CYS A 119 1.53 10.02 -20.55
CA CYS A 119 2.45 10.68 -21.46
C CYS A 119 1.77 11.69 -22.38
N ALA A 120 2.60 12.51 -23.01
CA ALA A 120 2.24 13.35 -24.16
C ALA A 120 3.39 13.36 -25.17
N LEU A 121 3.06 13.30 -26.47
CA LEU A 121 4.05 13.35 -27.56
C LEU A 121 4.17 14.77 -28.09
N THR A 122 5.39 15.32 -28.06
CA THR A 122 5.75 16.69 -28.46
C THR A 122 4.66 17.69 -28.05
N PRO A 123 4.38 17.81 -26.74
CA PRO A 123 3.31 18.67 -26.26
C PRO A 123 3.56 20.12 -26.68
N SER A 124 2.48 20.84 -26.97
CA SER A 124 2.47 22.30 -27.08
C SER A 124 2.56 22.93 -25.69
N GLU A 125 2.77 24.24 -25.67
CA GLU A 125 2.75 25.03 -24.44
C GLU A 125 1.42 24.85 -23.67
N THR A 126 0.29 24.80 -24.37
CA THR A 126 -1.04 24.59 -23.77
C THR A 126 -1.18 23.20 -23.15
N THR A 127 -0.70 22.16 -23.83
CA THR A 127 -0.70 20.79 -23.27
C THR A 127 0.27 20.68 -22.10
N PHE A 128 1.40 21.38 -22.14
CA PHE A 128 2.32 21.41 -21.02
C PHE A 128 1.73 22.14 -19.80
N GLU A 129 1.03 23.25 -19.97
CA GLU A 129 0.28 23.89 -18.87
C GLU A 129 -0.71 22.90 -18.23
N SER A 130 -1.38 22.09 -19.05
CA SER A 130 -2.27 21.03 -18.57
C SER A 130 -1.54 19.88 -17.87
N LEU A 131 -0.25 19.66 -18.17
CA LEU A 131 0.59 18.66 -17.51
C LEU A 131 1.12 19.10 -16.14
N LYS A 132 1.27 20.41 -15.89
CA LYS A 132 1.90 20.94 -14.65
C LYS A 132 1.30 20.38 -13.34
N PRO A 133 -0.03 20.25 -13.17
CA PRO A 133 -0.59 19.64 -11.96
C PRO A 133 -0.09 18.20 -11.74
N TYR A 134 0.10 17.43 -12.80
CA TYR A 134 0.60 16.05 -12.73
C TYR A 134 2.11 16.00 -12.49
N VAL A 135 2.87 17.01 -12.96
CA VAL A 135 4.29 17.18 -12.60
C VAL A 135 4.42 17.41 -11.09
N LEU A 136 3.62 18.32 -10.53
CA LEU A 136 3.58 18.59 -9.09
C LEU A 136 3.18 17.33 -8.30
N GLU A 137 2.16 16.60 -8.74
CA GLU A 137 1.77 15.35 -8.10
C GLU A 137 2.88 14.30 -8.12
N SER A 138 3.55 14.12 -9.27
CA SER A 138 4.67 13.21 -9.42
C SER A 138 5.84 13.60 -8.53
N TYR A 139 6.12 14.90 -8.38
CA TYR A 139 7.12 15.45 -7.46
C TYR A 139 6.84 15.07 -6.00
N GLU A 140 5.62 15.33 -5.52
CA GLU A 140 5.21 14.95 -4.17
C GLU A 140 5.24 13.43 -3.97
N TYR A 141 4.85 12.67 -4.99
CA TYR A 141 4.92 11.22 -4.94
C TYR A 141 6.36 10.70 -4.91
N ALA A 142 7.29 11.37 -5.59
CA ALA A 142 8.71 11.07 -5.55
C ALA A 142 9.31 11.35 -4.16
N LYS A 143 8.91 12.44 -3.49
CA LYS A 143 9.28 12.74 -2.10
C LYS A 143 8.86 11.63 -1.16
N GLU A 144 7.60 11.19 -1.22
CA GLU A 144 7.10 10.08 -0.40
C GLU A 144 7.90 8.78 -0.62
N LYS A 145 8.19 8.44 -1.88
CA LYS A 145 8.99 7.27 -2.24
C LYS A 145 10.44 7.40 -1.77
N PHE A 146 11.02 8.59 -1.84
CA PHE A 146 12.37 8.87 -1.36
C PHE A 146 12.43 8.70 0.16
N CYS A 147 11.51 9.29 0.90
CA CYS A 147 11.40 9.11 2.37
C CYS A 147 11.27 7.63 2.75
N LYS A 148 10.44 6.86 2.03
CA LYS A 148 10.32 5.40 2.27
C LYS A 148 11.63 4.64 1.99
N LYS A 149 12.41 5.05 0.98
CA LYS A 149 13.73 4.45 0.68
C LYS A 149 14.79 4.84 1.70
N MET A 150 14.77 6.07 2.19
CA MET A 150 15.71 6.58 3.18
C MET A 150 15.41 6.08 4.60
N GLY A 151 14.17 5.72 4.91
CA GLY A 151 13.76 5.09 6.18
C GLY A 151 14.38 3.71 6.49
N GLY A 152 15.39 3.27 5.73
CA GLY A 152 16.27 2.14 6.05
C GLY A 152 17.67 2.54 6.56
N THR A 153 18.08 3.80 6.42
CA THR A 153 19.38 4.27 6.92
C THR A 153 19.40 5.79 7.11
N VAL A 154 19.62 6.22 8.36
CA VAL A 154 20.30 7.45 8.85
C VAL A 154 19.52 8.23 9.93
N ASN A 155 20.09 8.17 11.13
CA ASN A 155 20.14 9.14 12.24
C ASN A 155 18.86 9.68 12.89
N GLN A 156 18.48 8.93 13.94
CA GLN A 156 17.78 9.39 15.12
C GLN A 156 18.52 10.58 15.76
N LEU A 157 17.94 11.78 15.68
CA LEU A 157 17.88 12.81 16.75
C LEU A 157 17.40 14.17 16.18
N SER A 158 17.64 14.48 14.89
CA SER A 158 17.08 15.68 14.23
C SER A 158 15.74 15.42 13.51
N GLU A 159 15.47 14.18 13.06
CA GLU A 159 14.25 13.80 12.34
C GLU A 159 12.97 13.79 13.20
N ASN A 160 13.09 13.66 14.52
CA ASN A 160 11.92 13.59 15.40
C ASN A 160 11.13 14.90 15.43
N SER A 161 11.80 16.05 15.26
CA SER A 161 11.15 17.36 15.16
C SER A 161 10.23 17.44 13.94
N ASP A 162 10.78 17.13 12.76
CA ASP A 162 10.11 17.31 11.47
C ASP A 162 9.04 16.26 11.24
N ARG A 163 9.29 15.00 11.64
CA ARG A 163 8.28 13.94 11.60
C ARG A 163 7.11 14.24 12.52
N THR A 164 7.38 14.70 13.74
CA THR A 164 6.31 15.10 14.68
C THR A 164 5.49 16.27 14.11
N SER A 165 6.13 17.24 13.47
CA SER A 165 5.46 18.35 12.81
C SER A 165 4.54 17.88 11.67
N ALA A 166 5.04 17.01 10.79
CA ALA A 166 4.27 16.44 9.68
C ALA A 166 3.06 15.60 10.16
N ILE A 167 3.22 14.85 11.26
CA ILE A 167 2.10 14.11 11.87
C ILE A 167 1.05 15.10 12.41
N ARG A 168 1.47 16.19 13.07
CA ARG A 168 0.55 17.23 13.56
C ARG A 168 -0.19 17.93 12.44
N GLU A 169 0.46 18.20 11.31
CA GLU A 169 -0.18 18.77 10.13
C GLU A 169 -1.20 17.80 9.51
N SER A 170 -0.87 16.50 9.48
CA SER A 170 -1.81 15.47 9.04
C SER A 170 -3.04 15.40 9.94
N ILE A 171 -2.86 15.51 11.26
CA ILE A 171 -3.97 15.60 12.23
C ILE A 171 -4.88 16.80 11.93
N LYS A 172 -4.32 17.97 11.59
CA LYS A 172 -5.12 19.15 11.20
C LYS A 172 -5.98 18.84 9.97
N ARG A 173 -5.39 18.28 8.91
CA ARG A 173 -6.12 17.91 7.69
C ARG A 173 -7.24 16.91 7.95
N TYR A 174 -7.02 15.90 8.80
CA TYR A 174 -8.08 14.97 9.18
C TYR A 174 -9.19 15.65 9.99
N ASN A 175 -8.84 16.60 10.86
CA ASN A 175 -9.82 17.38 11.60
C ASN A 175 -10.68 18.24 10.67
N ASP A 176 -10.08 18.86 9.65
CA ASP A 176 -10.81 19.64 8.65
C ASP A 176 -11.83 18.76 7.89
N ILE A 177 -11.45 17.52 7.52
CA ILE A 177 -12.37 16.55 6.90
C ILE A 177 -13.54 16.18 7.85
N ILE A 178 -13.24 16.01 9.14
CA ILE A 178 -14.23 15.66 10.16
C ILE A 178 -15.25 16.79 10.38
N GLU A 179 -14.78 18.03 10.37
CA GLU A 179 -15.60 19.24 10.59
C GLU A 179 -16.33 19.69 9.32
N SER A 180 -15.87 19.24 8.14
CA SER A 180 -16.52 19.54 6.87
C SER A 180 -17.98 19.09 6.81
N ASN A 181 -18.81 19.90 6.16
CA ASN A 181 -20.20 19.59 5.84
C ASN A 181 -20.40 19.15 4.38
N GLU A 182 -19.29 18.94 3.65
CA GLU A 182 -19.34 18.48 2.26
C GLU A 182 -19.99 17.09 2.16
N PRO A 183 -20.86 16.85 1.16
CA PRO A 183 -21.39 15.52 0.89
C PRO A 183 -20.27 14.49 0.64
N PHE A 184 -20.46 13.25 1.10
CA PHE A 184 -19.52 12.12 0.89
C PHE A 184 -18.13 12.25 1.56
N CYS A 185 -17.97 13.14 2.53
CA CYS A 185 -16.77 13.18 3.37
C CYS A 185 -16.54 11.84 4.10
N MET A 186 -15.35 11.23 3.92
CA MET A 186 -14.95 9.98 4.56
C MET A 186 -14.54 10.21 6.03
N LYS A 187 -15.50 10.63 6.86
CA LYS A 187 -15.27 11.02 8.26
C LYS A 187 -14.84 9.84 9.12
N ASP A 188 -15.35 8.65 8.83
CA ASP A 188 -15.00 7.39 9.44
C ASP A 188 -13.51 7.06 9.23
N GLU A 189 -13.04 7.13 7.98
CA GLU A 189 -11.62 6.97 7.63
C GLU A 189 -10.76 8.08 8.24
N ALA A 190 -11.22 9.34 8.21
CA ALA A 190 -10.49 10.46 8.81
C ALA A 190 -10.30 10.29 10.33
N TRP A 191 -11.33 9.83 11.05
CA TRP A 191 -11.19 9.46 12.46
C TRP A 191 -10.19 8.33 12.65
N TYR A 192 -10.20 7.31 11.80
CA TYR A 192 -9.26 6.20 11.89
C TYR A 192 -7.81 6.66 11.66
N MET A 193 -7.56 7.42 10.59
CA MET A 193 -6.24 7.93 10.23
C MET A 193 -5.69 8.91 11.27
N MET A 194 -6.55 9.77 11.84
CA MET A 194 -6.18 10.63 12.96
C MET A 194 -5.84 9.82 14.22
N GLY A 195 -6.54 8.71 14.45
CA GLY A 195 -6.21 7.76 15.52
C GLY A 195 -4.81 7.14 15.35
N LEU A 196 -4.47 6.70 14.14
CA LEU A 196 -3.13 6.19 13.81
C LEU A 196 -2.05 7.26 14.05
N ALA A 197 -2.30 8.50 13.62
CA ALA A 197 -1.39 9.62 13.83
C ALA A 197 -1.14 9.91 15.32
N TYR A 198 -2.19 9.94 16.15
CA TYR A 198 -2.03 10.08 17.60
C TYR A 198 -1.31 8.90 18.24
N GLN A 199 -1.54 7.68 17.76
CA GLN A 199 -0.82 6.50 18.24
C GLN A 199 0.68 6.60 17.94
N GLU A 200 1.05 7.11 16.76
CA GLU A 200 2.46 7.36 16.38
C GLU A 200 3.11 8.43 17.27
N LEU A 201 2.35 9.45 17.67
CA LEU A 201 2.76 10.43 18.67
C LEU A 201 2.72 9.93 20.12
N SER A 202 2.37 8.65 20.35
CA SER A 202 2.16 8.06 21.67
C SER A 202 1.08 8.75 22.52
N ASP A 203 0.18 9.54 21.91
CA ASP A 203 -1.02 10.08 22.57
C ASP A 203 -2.15 9.05 22.49
N PHE A 204 -1.97 7.95 23.23
CA PHE A 204 -2.88 6.80 23.16
C PHE A 204 -4.30 7.13 23.60
N LYS A 205 -4.49 8.14 24.46
CA LYS A 205 -5.83 8.56 24.91
C LYS A 205 -6.61 9.22 23.77
N LYS A 206 -5.96 10.10 23.00
CA LYS A 206 -6.60 10.67 21.79
C LYS A 206 -6.76 9.62 20.70
N ALA A 207 -5.77 8.76 20.49
CA ALA A 207 -5.87 7.66 19.53
C ALA A 207 -7.09 6.77 19.81
N PHE A 208 -7.24 6.32 21.07
CA PHE A 208 -8.39 5.53 21.51
C PHE A 208 -9.73 6.23 21.24
N ASN A 209 -9.83 7.52 21.55
CA ASN A 209 -11.05 8.28 21.29
C ASN A 209 -11.37 8.39 19.79
N CYS A 210 -10.34 8.52 18.94
CA CYS A 210 -10.51 8.57 17.49
C CYS A 210 -10.97 7.21 16.95
N PHE A 211 -10.32 6.11 17.33
CA PHE A 211 -10.76 4.76 16.95
C PHE A 211 -12.16 4.44 17.44
N LYS A 212 -12.53 4.88 18.63
CA LYS A 212 -13.90 4.73 19.15
C LYS A 212 -14.93 5.44 18.27
N LYS A 213 -14.62 6.63 17.76
CA LYS A 213 -15.49 7.36 16.83
C LYS A 213 -15.57 6.67 15.45
N ALA A 214 -14.44 6.26 14.89
CA ALA A 214 -14.39 5.50 13.64
C ALA A 214 -15.21 4.19 13.74
N ALA A 215 -15.04 3.43 14.82
CA ALA A 215 -15.78 2.19 15.08
C ALA A 215 -17.29 2.42 15.31
N ALA A 216 -17.69 3.59 15.81
CA ALA A 216 -19.10 3.97 15.92
C ALA A 216 -19.74 4.25 14.54
N MET A 217 -18.92 4.58 13.54
CA MET A 217 -19.30 4.73 12.14
C MET A 217 -19.12 3.44 11.32
N ASN A 218 -18.83 2.32 12.00
CA ASN A 218 -18.58 0.99 11.40
C ASN A 218 -17.36 0.90 10.47
N TYR A 219 -16.35 1.76 10.67
CA TYR A 219 -15.04 1.58 10.04
C TYR A 219 -14.41 0.28 10.58
N ASP A 220 -14.19 -0.69 9.70
CA ASP A 220 -13.93 -2.08 10.07
C ASP A 220 -12.57 -2.28 10.76
N GLU A 221 -11.49 -1.67 10.27
CA GLU A 221 -10.18 -1.77 10.92
C GLU A 221 -10.12 -1.08 12.30
N ALA A 222 -11.07 -0.18 12.60
CA ALA A 222 -11.16 0.44 13.93
C ALA A 222 -11.59 -0.58 15.00
N PHE A 223 -12.30 -1.66 14.65
CA PHE A 223 -12.65 -2.72 15.60
C PHE A 223 -11.40 -3.43 16.13
N VAL A 224 -10.39 -3.65 15.27
CA VAL A 224 -9.11 -4.24 15.67
C VAL A 224 -8.37 -3.29 16.61
N LYS A 225 -8.30 -1.99 16.28
CA LYS A 225 -7.63 -1.00 17.15
C LYS A 225 -8.29 -0.86 18.51
N MET A 226 -9.63 -0.92 18.56
CA MET A 226 -10.34 -0.96 19.84
C MET A 226 -10.00 -2.22 20.64
N GLY A 227 -9.95 -3.38 19.98
CA GLY A 227 -9.52 -4.63 20.60
C GLY A 227 -8.08 -4.56 21.14
N ASP A 228 -7.13 -4.09 20.33
CA ASP A 228 -5.73 -3.94 20.70
C ASP A 228 -5.55 -2.96 21.87
N ALA A 229 -6.32 -1.86 21.88
CA ALA A 229 -6.28 -0.87 22.95
C ALA A 229 -6.74 -1.47 24.29
N TYR A 230 -7.83 -2.22 24.31
CA TYR A 230 -8.25 -2.93 25.52
C TYR A 230 -7.31 -4.09 25.88
N MET A 231 -6.71 -4.77 24.91
CA MET A 231 -5.79 -5.88 25.16
C MET A 231 -4.50 -5.40 25.84
N ASN A 232 -3.98 -4.24 25.43
CA ASN A 232 -2.68 -3.72 25.85
C ASN A 232 -2.76 -2.50 26.79
N GLY A 233 -3.96 -1.99 27.08
CA GLY A 233 -4.15 -0.82 27.93
C GLY A 233 -3.77 0.51 27.26
N LEU A 234 -3.91 0.63 25.93
CA LEU A 234 -3.50 1.82 25.18
C LEU A 234 -4.59 2.90 25.25
N GLY A 235 -4.39 3.90 26.11
CA GLY A 235 -5.34 5.01 26.28
C GLY A 235 -6.63 4.65 27.03
N VAL A 236 -6.75 3.39 27.47
CA VAL A 236 -7.87 2.84 28.23
C VAL A 236 -7.35 1.80 29.21
N LYS A 237 -8.06 1.53 30.31
CA LYS A 237 -7.68 0.44 31.23
C LYS A 237 -7.70 -0.90 30.50
N GLN A 238 -6.63 -1.68 30.65
CA GLN A 238 -6.53 -3.02 30.08
C GLN A 238 -7.72 -3.89 30.51
N ASN A 239 -8.36 -4.52 29.54
CA ASN A 239 -9.50 -5.40 29.73
C ASN A 239 -9.60 -6.42 28.58
N PRO A 240 -8.97 -7.60 28.70
CA PRO A 240 -9.00 -8.63 27.67
C PRO A 240 -10.41 -9.09 27.28
N ALA A 241 -11.37 -9.09 28.21
CA ALA A 241 -12.76 -9.45 27.92
C ALA A 241 -13.46 -8.41 27.01
N MET A 242 -13.14 -7.12 27.18
CA MET A 242 -13.59 -6.09 26.23
C MET A 242 -12.88 -6.20 24.90
N ALA A 243 -11.57 -6.52 24.89
CA ALA A 243 -10.83 -6.75 23.65
C ALA A 243 -11.47 -7.88 22.81
N PHE A 244 -11.78 -9.01 23.46
CA PHE A 244 -12.50 -10.12 22.85
C PHE A 244 -13.83 -9.69 22.21
N ARG A 245 -14.63 -8.86 22.91
CA ARG A 245 -15.91 -8.36 22.37
C ARG A 245 -15.71 -7.48 21.12
N TRP A 246 -14.65 -6.67 21.09
CA TRP A 246 -14.33 -5.83 19.93
C TRP A 246 -13.81 -6.64 18.75
N TYR A 247 -12.93 -7.61 18.97
CA TYR A 247 -12.49 -8.52 17.91
C TYR A 247 -13.66 -9.32 17.35
N ARG A 248 -14.58 -9.80 18.21
CA ARG A 248 -15.80 -10.46 17.73
C ARG A 248 -16.64 -9.55 16.86
N LYS A 249 -16.87 -8.30 17.27
CA LYS A 249 -17.62 -7.33 16.46
C LYS A 249 -16.96 -7.09 15.09
N GLY A 250 -15.63 -7.00 15.02
CA GLY A 250 -14.91 -6.87 13.76
C GLY A 250 -15.00 -8.13 12.88
N ALA A 251 -14.92 -9.31 13.49
CA ALA A 251 -15.08 -10.59 12.80
C ALA A 251 -16.49 -10.75 12.20
N ASP A 252 -17.53 -10.37 12.95
CA ASP A 252 -18.93 -10.37 12.49
C ASP A 252 -19.14 -9.42 11.30
N MET A 253 -18.34 -8.35 11.19
CA MET A 253 -18.31 -7.41 10.06
C MET A 253 -17.40 -7.88 8.91
N GLY A 254 -16.76 -9.04 9.04
CA GLY A 254 -15.91 -9.64 8.01
C GLY A 254 -14.45 -9.16 7.99
N GLU A 255 -14.03 -8.36 8.98
CA GLU A 255 -12.65 -7.86 9.07
C GLU A 255 -11.69 -9.00 9.43
N ILE A 256 -10.65 -9.15 8.60
CA ILE A 256 -9.78 -10.33 8.59
C ILE A 256 -8.91 -10.40 9.84
N ASN A 257 -8.31 -9.29 10.23
CA ASN A 257 -7.40 -9.26 11.37
C ASN A 257 -8.16 -9.50 12.69
N ALA A 258 -9.37 -8.97 12.82
CA ALA A 258 -10.28 -9.17 13.93
C ALA A 258 -10.68 -10.64 14.04
N THR A 259 -10.95 -11.29 12.92
CA THR A 259 -11.22 -12.75 12.87
C THR A 259 -10.01 -13.54 13.36
N LEU A 260 -8.79 -13.17 12.94
CA LEU A 260 -7.56 -13.84 13.40
C LEU A 260 -7.33 -13.63 14.90
N LYS A 261 -7.52 -12.40 15.40
CA LYS A 261 -7.42 -12.08 16.84
C LYS A 261 -8.49 -12.81 17.66
N LEU A 262 -9.70 -12.96 17.13
CA LEU A 262 -10.77 -13.72 17.76
C LEU A 262 -10.41 -15.21 17.88
N ALA A 263 -9.85 -15.79 16.82
CA ALA A 263 -9.36 -17.17 16.82
C ALA A 263 -8.26 -17.37 17.87
N ASP A 264 -7.30 -16.44 17.96
CA ASP A 264 -6.24 -16.46 18.98
C ASP A 264 -6.82 -16.35 20.40
N CYS A 265 -7.82 -15.50 20.61
CA CYS A 265 -8.52 -15.40 21.90
C CYS A 265 -9.15 -16.74 22.30
N TYR A 266 -9.83 -17.42 21.39
CA TYR A 266 -10.38 -18.76 21.66
C TYR A 266 -9.30 -19.80 21.90
N LYS A 267 -8.21 -19.79 21.13
CA LYS A 267 -7.10 -20.74 21.28
C LYS A 267 -6.42 -20.63 22.65
N HIS A 268 -6.24 -19.42 23.14
CA HIS A 268 -5.50 -19.14 24.38
C HIS A 268 -6.38 -18.87 25.60
N GLY A 269 -7.71 -18.76 25.43
CA GLY A 269 -8.60 -18.32 26.51
C GLY A 269 -8.37 -16.87 26.92
N THR A 270 -7.99 -16.00 25.99
CA THR A 270 -7.73 -14.59 26.29
C THR A 270 -9.02 -13.79 26.25
N GLY A 271 -9.49 -13.33 27.42
CA GLY A 271 -10.75 -12.58 27.53
C GLY A 271 -12.02 -13.43 27.37
N CYS A 272 -11.86 -14.75 27.20
CA CYS A 272 -12.92 -15.75 27.10
C CYS A 272 -12.41 -17.10 27.63
N LYS A 273 -13.28 -18.12 27.71
CA LYS A 273 -12.82 -19.49 27.99
C LYS A 273 -12.13 -20.06 26.74
N ALA A 274 -11.01 -20.74 26.92
CA ALA A 274 -10.34 -21.43 25.82
C ALA A 274 -11.29 -22.45 25.15
N ASP A 275 -11.32 -22.43 23.82
CA ASP A 275 -12.19 -23.25 22.99
C ASP A 275 -11.50 -23.50 21.64
N TYR A 276 -10.76 -24.61 21.54
CA TYR A 276 -10.05 -24.96 20.31
C TYR A 276 -10.99 -25.22 19.13
N SER A 277 -12.22 -25.69 19.37
CA SER A 277 -13.18 -25.94 18.28
C SER A 277 -13.57 -24.63 17.61
N LYS A 278 -13.87 -23.59 18.41
CA LYS A 278 -14.15 -22.24 17.88
C LYS A 278 -12.91 -21.60 17.25
N ALA A 279 -11.73 -21.79 17.83
CA ALA A 279 -10.50 -21.30 17.21
C ALA A 279 -10.30 -21.91 15.80
N MET A 280 -10.46 -23.23 15.69
CA MET A 280 -10.37 -23.95 14.41
C MET A 280 -11.40 -23.45 13.40
N GLU A 281 -12.65 -23.25 13.82
CA GLU A 281 -13.73 -22.71 12.97
C GLU A 281 -13.33 -21.34 12.38
N GLN A 282 -12.85 -20.41 13.21
CA GLN A 282 -12.46 -19.07 12.76
C GLN A 282 -11.22 -19.10 11.84
N TYR A 283 -10.21 -19.93 12.13
CA TYR A 283 -9.05 -20.06 11.25
C TYR A 283 -9.43 -20.69 9.90
N LEU A 284 -10.30 -21.71 9.88
CA LEU A 284 -10.77 -22.34 8.64
C LEU A 284 -11.57 -21.35 7.79
N TYR A 285 -12.46 -20.58 8.41
CA TYR A 285 -13.20 -19.51 7.73
C TYR A 285 -12.27 -18.50 7.03
N LEU A 286 -11.14 -18.14 7.64
CA LEU A 286 -10.11 -17.30 6.98
C LEU A 286 -9.37 -18.05 5.88
N ALA A 287 -8.98 -19.30 6.11
CA ALA A 287 -8.21 -20.12 5.18
C ALA A 287 -8.96 -20.42 3.87
N GLU A 288 -10.29 -20.47 3.91
CA GLU A 288 -11.15 -20.69 2.75
C GLU A 288 -11.23 -19.47 1.81
N ARG A 289 -10.75 -18.30 2.24
CA ARG A 289 -10.79 -17.08 1.43
C ARG A 289 -9.72 -17.11 0.33
N THR A 290 -10.19 -17.19 -0.92
CA THR A 290 -9.34 -17.34 -2.11
C THR A 290 -9.75 -16.38 -3.24
N GLY A 291 -8.80 -16.03 -4.12
CA GLY A 291 -9.01 -15.11 -5.24
C GLY A 291 -8.20 -13.80 -5.12
N ARG A 292 -8.27 -12.95 -6.16
CA ARG A 292 -7.48 -11.71 -6.25
C ARG A 292 -7.75 -10.73 -5.10
N TYR A 293 -9.00 -10.59 -4.69
CA TYR A 293 -9.39 -9.69 -3.59
C TYR A 293 -8.64 -10.00 -2.28
N TRP A 294 -8.44 -11.29 -1.97
CA TRP A 294 -7.82 -11.73 -0.72
C TRP A 294 -6.28 -11.70 -0.75
N GLN A 295 -5.66 -11.32 -1.88
CA GLN A 295 -4.20 -11.18 -1.95
C GLN A 295 -3.68 -10.11 -0.97
N LYS A 296 -4.44 -9.03 -0.74
CA LYS A 296 -4.07 -8.00 0.24
C LYS A 296 -4.03 -8.51 1.70
N TYR A 297 -4.63 -9.67 1.96
CA TYR A 297 -4.66 -10.32 3.27
C TYR A 297 -3.83 -11.61 3.32
N ALA A 298 -2.90 -11.80 2.39
CA ALA A 298 -2.11 -13.03 2.29
C ALA A 298 -1.39 -13.40 3.60
N ASP A 299 -0.87 -12.42 4.34
CA ASP A 299 -0.17 -12.64 5.61
C ASP A 299 -1.10 -13.19 6.69
N GLY A 300 -2.30 -12.60 6.82
CA GLY A 300 -3.32 -13.04 7.78
C GLY A 300 -3.83 -14.45 7.46
N ILE A 301 -4.10 -14.73 6.18
CA ILE A 301 -4.51 -16.06 5.71
C ILE A 301 -3.37 -17.07 5.91
N GLY A 302 -2.14 -16.69 5.61
CA GLY A 302 -0.95 -17.51 5.85
C GLY A 302 -0.77 -17.84 7.34
N THR A 303 -1.07 -16.89 8.22
CA THR A 303 -1.05 -17.09 9.67
C THR A 303 -2.15 -18.06 10.11
N ALA A 304 -3.38 -17.89 9.63
CA ALA A 304 -4.47 -18.83 9.94
C ALA A 304 -4.14 -20.27 9.49
N LEU A 305 -3.63 -20.43 8.27
CA LEU A 305 -3.18 -21.74 7.75
C LEU A 305 -2.06 -22.34 8.61
N TYR A 306 -1.10 -21.52 9.05
CA TYR A 306 -0.03 -21.97 9.95
C TYR A 306 -0.58 -22.43 11.30
N GLU A 307 -1.52 -21.70 11.90
CA GLU A 307 -2.13 -22.08 13.17
C GLU A 307 -2.97 -23.35 13.06
N ILE A 308 -3.70 -23.56 11.95
CA ILE A 308 -4.38 -24.84 11.69
C ILE A 308 -3.35 -25.99 11.65
N GLY A 309 -2.22 -25.78 10.98
CA GLY A 309 -1.12 -26.74 10.96
C GLY A 309 -0.62 -27.09 12.36
N ASN A 310 -0.41 -26.10 13.23
CA ASN A 310 -0.02 -26.30 14.62
C ASN A 310 -1.08 -27.08 15.42
N MET A 311 -2.37 -26.80 15.21
CA MET A 311 -3.43 -27.52 15.90
C MET A 311 -3.42 -29.01 15.57
N TYR A 312 -3.17 -29.38 14.31
CA TYR A 312 -2.97 -30.78 13.91
C TYR A 312 -1.64 -31.38 14.38
N LEU A 313 -0.58 -30.58 14.47
CA LEU A 313 0.72 -31.04 14.97
C LEU A 313 0.67 -31.40 16.46
N PHE A 314 0.04 -30.55 17.27
CA PHE A 314 0.00 -30.70 18.74
C PHE A 314 -1.28 -31.36 19.25
N GLY A 315 -2.24 -31.69 18.37
CA GLY A 315 -3.52 -32.27 18.76
C GLY A 315 -4.41 -31.32 19.57
N SER A 316 -4.36 -30.02 19.27
CA SER A 316 -5.12 -28.99 19.99
C SER A 316 -6.56 -28.92 19.48
N GLY A 317 -7.50 -29.56 20.17
CA GLY A 317 -8.91 -29.63 19.78
C GLY A 317 -9.22 -30.59 18.63
N VAL A 318 -8.21 -31.26 18.09
CA VAL A 318 -8.30 -32.30 17.05
C VAL A 318 -7.29 -33.40 17.36
N PRO A 319 -7.47 -34.65 16.88
CA PRO A 319 -6.42 -35.66 16.96
C PRO A 319 -5.16 -35.22 16.21
N ILE A 320 -4.00 -35.66 16.70
CA ILE A 320 -2.72 -35.42 16.01
C ILE A 320 -2.80 -36.03 14.60
N ASP A 321 -2.49 -35.23 13.58
CA ASP A 321 -2.48 -35.64 12.18
C ASP A 321 -1.34 -34.92 11.44
N LEU A 322 -0.18 -35.59 11.38
CA LEU A 322 1.02 -35.01 10.79
C LEU A 322 0.88 -34.74 9.28
N LYS A 323 0.06 -35.53 8.56
CA LYS A 323 -0.19 -35.34 7.14
C LYS A 323 -1.02 -34.08 6.90
N LYS A 324 -2.06 -33.85 7.71
CA LYS A 324 -2.82 -32.59 7.67
C LYS A 324 -1.97 -31.40 8.12
N ALA A 325 -1.18 -31.54 9.18
CA ALA A 325 -0.25 -30.49 9.61
C ALA A 325 0.68 -30.07 8.47
N ALA A 326 1.34 -31.03 7.81
CA ALA A 326 2.19 -30.77 6.65
C ALA A 326 1.43 -30.11 5.49
N LYS A 327 0.20 -30.55 5.18
CA LYS A 327 -0.66 -29.93 4.16
C LYS A 327 -0.88 -28.45 4.45
N TYR A 328 -1.28 -28.11 5.67
CA TYR A 328 -1.57 -26.72 6.05
C TYR A 328 -0.30 -25.87 6.12
N PHE A 329 0.83 -26.40 6.60
CA PHE A 329 2.10 -25.68 6.52
C PHE A 329 2.54 -25.39 5.08
N ARG A 330 2.37 -26.34 4.15
CA ARG A 330 2.67 -26.10 2.72
C ARG A 330 1.77 -25.00 2.14
N LEU A 331 0.49 -24.97 2.51
CA LEU A 331 -0.44 -23.91 2.09
C LEU A 331 -0.04 -22.54 2.69
N ALA A 332 0.34 -22.51 3.97
CA ALA A 332 0.81 -21.30 4.65
C ALA A 332 2.11 -20.76 4.03
N ALA A 333 3.07 -21.64 3.72
CA ALA A 333 4.31 -21.29 3.04
C ALA A 333 4.06 -20.68 1.65
N LYS A 334 3.11 -21.23 0.88
CA LYS A 334 2.67 -20.62 -0.41
C LYS A 334 2.08 -19.21 -0.24
N LYS A 335 1.64 -18.84 0.97
CA LYS A 335 1.18 -17.49 1.32
C LYS A 335 2.28 -16.62 1.93
N GLY A 336 3.54 -17.08 1.94
CA GLY A 336 4.70 -16.34 2.46
C GLY A 336 4.92 -16.48 3.97
N ASN A 337 4.24 -17.41 4.64
CA ASN A 337 4.44 -17.63 6.07
C ASN A 337 5.78 -18.34 6.35
N ARG A 338 6.76 -17.57 6.86
CA ARG A 338 8.13 -18.05 7.15
C ARG A 338 8.19 -19.07 8.29
N ASN A 339 7.26 -19.01 9.24
CA ASN A 339 7.21 -19.98 10.33
C ASN A 339 6.80 -21.36 9.78
N ALA A 340 5.85 -21.40 8.84
CA ALA A 340 5.46 -22.61 8.14
C ALA A 340 6.59 -23.18 7.27
N GLU A 341 7.32 -22.33 6.53
CA GLU A 341 8.51 -22.74 5.78
C GLU A 341 9.58 -23.36 6.69
N SER A 342 9.77 -22.78 7.88
CA SER A 342 10.73 -23.29 8.86
C SER A 342 10.25 -24.60 9.49
N ALA A 343 8.96 -24.71 9.81
CA ALA A 343 8.36 -25.92 10.35
C ALA A 343 8.54 -27.12 9.40
N LEU A 344 8.34 -26.92 8.09
CA LEU A 344 8.51 -27.96 7.07
C LEU A 344 9.94 -28.50 6.94
N LYS A 345 10.96 -27.80 7.47
CA LYS A 345 12.35 -28.28 7.47
C LYS A 345 12.62 -29.30 8.58
N ASN A 346 11.69 -29.50 9.51
CA ASN A 346 11.81 -30.51 10.55
C ASN A 346 11.73 -31.93 9.95
N GLU A 347 12.57 -32.85 10.43
CA GLU A 347 12.63 -34.25 9.99
C GLU A 347 11.27 -34.97 10.03
N ILE A 348 10.43 -34.62 11.00
CA ILE A 348 9.08 -35.18 11.15
C ILE A 348 8.22 -34.96 9.88
N PHE A 349 8.48 -33.90 9.11
CA PHE A 349 7.73 -33.61 7.88
C PHE A 349 8.44 -34.02 6.60
N LYS A 350 9.76 -34.19 6.61
CA LYS A 350 10.53 -34.67 5.44
C LYS A 350 10.21 -36.11 5.06
N THR A 351 9.80 -36.91 6.05
CA THR A 351 9.47 -38.33 5.88
C THR A 351 8.02 -38.57 5.44
N LEU A 352 7.23 -37.50 5.26
CA LEU A 352 5.80 -37.54 4.93
C LEU A 352 5.51 -37.19 3.46
N GLU A 353 6.46 -37.46 2.56
CA GLU A 353 6.26 -37.31 1.10
C GLU A 353 5.29 -38.35 0.53
#